data_AF-A0A9N9DYX4-F1
#
_entry.id   AF-A0A9N9DYX4-F1
#
_cell.length_a   1.000
_cell.length_b   1.000
_cell.length_c   1.000
_cell.angle_alpha   90.00
_cell.angle_beta   90.00
_cell.angle_gamma   90.00
#
_symmetry.space_group_name_H-M   'P 1'
#
loop_
_entity.id
_entity.type
_entity.pdbx_description
1 polymer ?
#
loop_
_entity_poly.entity_id
_entity_poly.type
_entity_poly.pdbx_seq_one_letter_code
_entity_poly.pdbx_strand_id
1 'polypeptide(L)'
;MACFKNICFVLLINYLGLYNLAYANVEKEIFSSNLDGVSQSVYKKISEWSTHKGLVTLISPYAIQRYERIVPFRNIEEFSDALTGEKENWYVIDGLEEGSTYEARISYAATSPTTFVLEIMGFEDAARILRKRNVLQDHESTSELRVFTTKKLIRVRAIYDGVSITPNRDSQVIIYNIVLENLIYGIPRVAFKLIFLLGVTMGAAYFLFVPKIYNALRKVVEEKEKKE
;
A
#
# COMPACT_ATOMS: atom_id res chain seq x y z
N MET A 1 22.06 5.92 -36.06
CA MET A 1 21.09 4.99 -35.45
C MET A 1 21.66 4.16 -34.28
N ALA A 2 22.96 3.82 -34.26
CA ALA A 2 23.57 3.04 -33.16
C ALA A 2 23.62 3.76 -31.80
N CYS A 3 23.79 5.09 -31.78
CA CYS A 3 23.87 5.86 -30.54
C CYS A 3 22.56 5.86 -29.73
N PHE A 4 21.40 5.75 -30.40
CA PHE A 4 20.08 5.75 -29.75
C PHE A 4 19.78 4.44 -28.99
N LYS A 5 20.30 3.30 -29.46
CA LYS A 5 20.13 2.00 -28.78
C LYS A 5 20.85 1.96 -27.43
N ASN A 6 22.05 2.55 -27.33
CA ASN A 6 22.82 2.54 -26.09
C ASN A 6 22.20 3.42 -25.00
N ILE A 7 21.61 4.56 -25.38
CA ILE A 7 20.91 5.45 -24.42
C ILE A 7 19.66 4.75 -23.85
N CYS A 8 18.85 4.10 -24.70
CA CYS A 8 17.68 3.36 -24.23
C CYS A 8 18.05 2.20 -23.29
N PHE A 9 19.17 1.50 -23.57
CA PHE A 9 19.62 0.39 -22.73
C PHE A 9 20.09 0.86 -21.34
N VAL A 10 20.84 1.96 -21.27
CA VAL A 10 21.27 2.56 -20.00
C VAL A 10 20.07 3.08 -19.19
N LEU A 11 19.07 3.67 -19.85
CA LEU A 11 17.84 4.10 -19.19
C LEU A 11 17.04 2.91 -18.65
N LEU A 12 16.96 1.80 -19.39
CA LEU A 12 16.29 0.57 -18.94
C LEU A 12 16.96 -0.03 -17.70
N ILE A 13 18.29 -0.10 -17.67
CA ILE A 13 19.05 -0.62 -16.51
C ILE A 13 18.84 0.28 -15.29
N ASN A 14 18.92 1.60 -15.46
CA ASN A 14 18.68 2.54 -14.36
C ASN A 14 17.23 2.46 -13.85
N TYR A 15 16.26 2.29 -14.75
CA TYR A 15 14.86 2.09 -14.40
C TYR A 15 14.67 0.81 -13.57
N LEU A 16 15.28 -0.30 -13.96
CA LEU A 16 15.26 -1.57 -13.21
C LEU A 16 15.96 -1.44 -11.84
N GLY A 17 17.07 -0.71 -11.75
CA GLY A 17 17.77 -0.47 -10.49
C GLY A 17 16.96 0.39 -9.51
N LEU A 18 16.34 1.45 -10.01
CA LEU A 18 15.45 2.33 -9.23
C LEU A 18 14.15 1.63 -8.82
N TYR A 19 13.64 0.72 -9.66
CA TYR A 19 12.46 -0.09 -9.35
C TYR A 19 12.67 -0.89 -8.05
N ASN A 20 13.84 -1.54 -7.88
CA ASN A 20 14.14 -2.30 -6.67
C ASN A 20 14.32 -1.41 -5.42
N LEU A 21 14.86 -0.20 -5.58
CA LEU A 21 15.01 0.75 -4.47
C LEU A 21 13.67 1.32 -3.97
N ALA A 22 12.68 1.45 -4.85
CA ALA A 22 11.34 1.91 -4.48
C ALA A 22 10.54 0.89 -3.63
N TYR A 23 11.02 -0.34 -3.49
CA TYR A 23 10.44 -1.36 -2.61
C TYR A 23 11.04 -1.37 -1.19
N ALA A 24 12.07 -0.55 -0.92
CA ALA A 24 12.64 -0.47 0.42
C ALA A 24 11.74 0.35 1.36
N ASN A 25 11.44 -0.21 2.55
CA ASN A 25 10.80 0.45 3.70
C ASN A 25 9.31 0.82 3.58
N VAL A 26 8.53 0.12 2.75
CA VAL A 26 7.07 0.23 2.79
C VAL A 26 6.46 -1.17 2.78
N GLU A 27 5.83 -1.54 3.89
CA GLU A 27 4.98 -2.72 3.93
C GLU A 27 3.68 -2.38 3.20
N LYS A 28 3.50 -3.01 2.04
CA LYS A 28 2.39 -2.75 1.14
C LYS A 28 1.82 -4.03 0.58
N GLU A 29 0.52 -4.01 0.33
CA GLU A 29 -0.20 -5.10 -0.29
C GLU A 29 -1.08 -4.54 -1.42
N ILE A 30 -0.92 -5.11 -2.61
CA ILE A 30 -1.71 -4.74 -3.79
C ILE A 30 -2.74 -5.84 -4.02
N PHE A 31 -4.00 -5.45 -4.16
CA PHE A 31 -5.11 -6.39 -4.34
C PHE A 31 -6.12 -5.87 -5.36
N SER A 32 -6.84 -6.78 -5.99
CA SER A 32 -7.96 -6.45 -6.87
C SER A 32 -9.28 -6.62 -6.12
N SER A 33 -10.19 -5.68 -6.33
CA SER A 33 -11.55 -5.77 -5.84
C SER A 33 -12.37 -6.62 -6.79
N ASN A 34 -12.78 -7.80 -6.33
CA ASN A 34 -13.70 -8.67 -7.04
C ASN A 34 -15.02 -8.69 -6.26
N LEU A 35 -16.11 -8.92 -6.98
CA LEU A 35 -17.41 -9.15 -6.36
C LEU A 35 -17.42 -10.54 -5.72
N ASP A 36 -17.30 -10.59 -4.40
CA ASP A 36 -17.23 -11.84 -3.66
C ASP A 36 -18.64 -12.24 -3.18
N GLY A 37 -19.04 -13.48 -3.46
CA GLY A 37 -20.31 -14.03 -3.01
C GLY A 37 -20.19 -14.59 -1.59
N VAL A 38 -20.70 -13.85 -0.62
CA VAL A 38 -20.58 -14.14 0.82
C VAL A 38 -21.86 -14.76 1.36
N SER A 39 -21.79 -15.73 2.28
CA SER A 39 -23.02 -16.18 2.96
C SER A 39 -23.65 -15.02 3.74
N GLN A 40 -24.97 -14.81 3.61
CA GLN A 40 -25.66 -13.73 4.34
C GLN A 40 -25.44 -13.81 5.86
N SER A 41 -25.38 -15.02 6.41
CA SER A 41 -25.10 -15.25 7.83
C SER A 41 -23.70 -14.76 8.24
N VAL A 42 -22.69 -15.05 7.41
CA VAL A 42 -21.30 -14.61 7.59
C VAL A 42 -21.21 -13.10 7.46
N TYR A 43 -21.83 -12.54 6.41
CA TYR A 43 -21.85 -11.11 6.17
C TYR A 43 -22.41 -10.34 7.37
N LYS A 44 -23.55 -10.79 7.89
CA LYS A 44 -24.20 -10.19 9.06
C LYS A 44 -23.32 -10.32 10.31
N LYS A 45 -22.83 -11.51 10.63
CA LYS A 45 -21.98 -11.76 11.81
C LYS A 45 -20.71 -10.91 11.79
N ILE A 46 -20.04 -10.81 10.65
CA ILE A 46 -18.84 -9.98 10.51
C ILE A 46 -19.17 -8.51 10.62
N SER A 47 -20.25 -8.05 9.99
CA SER A 47 -20.67 -6.65 10.04
C SER A 47 -21.08 -6.24 11.46
N GLU A 48 -21.74 -7.12 12.20
CA GLU A 48 -22.08 -6.91 13.62
C GLU A 48 -20.82 -6.92 14.49
N TRP A 49 -19.91 -7.88 14.28
CA TRP A 49 -18.64 -7.95 15.00
C TRP A 49 -17.78 -6.71 14.74
N SER A 50 -17.67 -6.25 13.49
CA SER A 50 -16.88 -5.07 13.13
C SER A 50 -17.45 -3.80 13.75
N THR A 51 -18.78 -3.66 13.74
CA THR A 51 -19.48 -2.54 14.39
C THR A 51 -19.29 -2.58 15.90
N HIS A 52 -19.46 -3.74 16.53
CA HIS A 52 -19.30 -3.92 17.96
C HIS A 52 -17.86 -3.66 18.43
N LYS A 53 -16.87 -4.08 17.65
CA LYS A 53 -15.44 -3.79 17.91
C LYS A 53 -15.06 -2.35 17.59
N GLY A 54 -15.93 -1.57 16.93
CA GLY A 54 -15.64 -0.21 16.53
C GLY A 54 -14.52 -0.12 15.51
N LEU A 55 -14.46 -1.07 14.56
CA LEU A 55 -13.40 -1.09 13.56
C LEU A 55 -13.47 0.15 12.68
N VAL A 56 -12.30 0.72 12.39
CA VAL A 56 -12.19 1.86 11.47
C VAL A 56 -12.46 1.37 10.05
N THR A 57 -13.25 2.14 9.31
CA THR A 57 -13.57 1.88 7.90
C THR A 57 -12.73 2.78 6.98
N LEU A 58 -11.96 2.17 6.09
CA LEU A 58 -11.20 2.81 5.03
C LEU A 58 -12.05 2.87 3.76
N ILE A 59 -12.43 4.08 3.36
CA ILE A 59 -13.35 4.31 2.24
C ILE A 59 -12.56 4.64 0.97
N SER A 60 -12.75 3.85 -0.09
CA SER A 60 -12.20 4.10 -1.43
C SER A 60 -12.76 5.41 -2.05
N PRO A 61 -12.05 6.09 -2.98
CA PRO A 61 -10.83 5.69 -3.69
C PRO A 61 -9.52 6.05 -2.97
N TYR A 62 -9.62 6.72 -1.83
CA TYR A 62 -8.49 7.15 -1.03
C TYR A 62 -8.90 7.33 0.43
N ALA A 63 -8.20 6.65 1.35
CA ALA A 63 -8.37 6.84 2.78
C ALA A 63 -7.01 6.84 3.48
N ILE A 64 -6.89 7.66 4.52
CA ILE A 64 -5.79 7.57 5.48
C ILE A 64 -6.39 7.50 6.88
N GLN A 65 -6.03 6.46 7.63
CA GLN A 65 -6.20 6.44 9.07
C GLN A 65 -4.84 6.68 9.73
N ARG A 66 -4.80 7.63 10.66
CA ARG A 66 -3.55 8.14 11.25
C ARG A 66 -3.41 7.80 12.72
N TYR A 67 -2.16 7.66 13.15
CA TYR A 67 -1.77 7.49 14.55
C TYR A 67 -2.36 6.25 15.23
N GLU A 68 -2.52 5.19 14.45
CA GLU A 68 -2.90 3.88 14.95
C GLU A 68 -1.77 3.32 15.82
N ARG A 69 -2.13 2.51 16.81
CA ARG A 69 -1.20 2.00 17.82
C ARG A 69 -1.24 0.48 17.81
N ILE A 70 -0.07 -0.15 17.76
CA ILE A 70 0.05 -1.61 17.87
C ILE A 70 1.24 -1.97 18.75
N VAL A 71 1.09 -3.03 19.55
CA VAL A 71 2.21 -3.62 20.27
C VAL A 71 2.74 -4.77 19.41
N PRO A 72 4.03 -4.76 19.03
CA PRO A 72 4.58 -5.81 18.19
C PRO A 72 4.72 -7.14 18.96
N PHE A 73 4.78 -8.23 18.20
CA PHE A 73 5.33 -9.49 18.64
C PHE A 73 6.84 -9.37 18.77
N ARG A 74 7.43 -9.97 19.81
CA ARG A 74 8.86 -9.90 20.08
C ARG A 74 9.68 -10.65 19.03
N ASN A 75 9.13 -11.74 18.51
CA ASN A 75 9.76 -12.58 17.51
C ASN A 75 8.70 -13.36 16.69
N ILE A 76 9.17 -14.12 15.71
CA ILE A 76 8.34 -14.95 14.81
C ILE A 76 7.68 -16.12 15.53
N GLU A 77 8.28 -16.62 16.62
CA GLU A 77 7.73 -17.72 17.43
C GLU A 77 6.46 -17.24 18.15
N GLU A 78 6.53 -16.11 18.86
CA GLU A 78 5.38 -15.47 19.50
C GLU A 78 4.29 -15.14 18.48
N PHE A 79 4.67 -14.68 17.28
CA PHE A 79 3.74 -14.42 16.19
C PHE A 79 2.99 -15.68 15.71
N SER A 80 3.67 -16.83 15.69
CA SER A 80 3.10 -18.10 15.23
C SER A 80 2.17 -18.73 16.27
N ASP A 81 2.52 -18.58 17.54
CA ASP A 81 1.75 -19.10 18.68
C ASP A 81 0.57 -18.21 19.09
N ALA A 82 0.50 -16.99 18.55
CA ALA A 82 -0.54 -16.01 18.83
C ALA A 82 -1.93 -16.42 18.30
N LEU A 83 -2.58 -17.34 19.00
CA LEU A 83 -3.95 -17.77 18.75
C LEU A 83 -4.99 -16.73 19.20
N THR A 84 -4.63 -15.80 20.09
CA THR A 84 -5.59 -14.92 20.79
C THR A 84 -5.98 -13.66 20.01
N GLY A 85 -5.19 -13.23 19.03
CA GLY A 85 -5.47 -12.00 18.27
C GLY A 85 -5.35 -10.71 19.10
N GLU A 86 -4.63 -10.73 20.23
CA GLU A 86 -4.50 -9.56 21.12
C GLU A 86 -3.58 -8.46 20.59
N LYS A 87 -2.67 -8.80 19.66
CA LYS A 87 -1.67 -7.90 19.07
C LYS A 87 -1.90 -7.69 17.57
N GLU A 88 -3.15 -7.50 17.18
CA GLU A 88 -3.53 -7.22 15.80
C GLU A 88 -4.58 -6.12 15.75
N ASN A 89 -4.54 -5.33 14.69
CA ASN A 89 -5.57 -4.34 14.39
C ASN A 89 -6.34 -4.77 13.15
N TRP A 90 -7.65 -4.56 13.16
CA TRP A 90 -8.53 -4.86 12.03
C TRP A 90 -9.16 -3.59 11.48
N TYR A 91 -9.28 -3.53 10.16
CA TYR A 91 -9.91 -2.44 9.44
C TYR A 91 -10.91 -2.98 8.43
N VAL A 92 -12.02 -2.28 8.24
CA VAL A 92 -12.98 -2.56 7.17
C VAL A 92 -12.56 -1.76 5.94
N ILE A 93 -12.54 -2.38 4.77
CA ILE A 93 -12.44 -1.68 3.49
C ILE A 93 -13.82 -1.63 2.85
N ASP A 94 -14.27 -0.43 2.49
CA ASP A 94 -15.58 -0.19 1.90
C ASP A 94 -15.51 0.72 0.67
N GLY A 95 -16.57 0.70 -0.14
CA GLY A 95 -16.67 1.50 -1.36
C GLY A 95 -15.73 1.05 -2.49
N LEU A 96 -15.30 -0.21 -2.48
CA LEU A 96 -14.42 -0.75 -3.52
C LEU A 96 -15.22 -0.96 -4.82
N GLU A 97 -14.75 -0.36 -5.90
CA GLU A 97 -15.25 -0.58 -7.26
C GLU A 97 -14.80 -1.96 -7.76
N GLU A 98 -15.72 -2.75 -8.34
CA GLU A 98 -15.43 -4.05 -8.93
C GLU A 98 -14.44 -3.92 -10.11
N GLY A 99 -13.48 -4.84 -10.19
CA GLY A 99 -12.44 -4.86 -11.23
C GLY A 99 -11.32 -3.84 -11.04
N SER A 100 -11.42 -2.95 -10.04
CA SER A 100 -10.36 -1.99 -9.71
C SER A 100 -9.26 -2.61 -8.86
N THR A 101 -8.05 -2.08 -9.01
CA THR A 101 -6.88 -2.47 -8.21
C THR A 101 -6.60 -1.42 -7.14
N TYR A 102 -6.20 -1.86 -5.95
CA TYR A 102 -5.94 -1.02 -4.80
C TYR A 102 -4.61 -1.38 -4.16
N GLU A 103 -4.01 -0.40 -3.48
CA GLU A 103 -2.82 -0.55 -2.67
C GLU A 103 -3.16 -0.17 -1.23
N ALA A 104 -2.92 -1.08 -0.29
CA ALA A 104 -2.89 -0.75 1.13
C ALA A 104 -1.43 -0.63 1.59
N ARG A 105 -1.11 0.42 2.36
CA ARG A 105 0.25 0.66 2.85
C ARG A 105 0.26 1.02 4.31
N ILE A 106 1.31 0.62 5.00
CA ILE A 106 1.63 1.11 6.33
C ILE A 106 2.81 2.08 6.27
N SER A 107 2.66 3.21 6.95
CA SER A 107 3.71 4.20 7.14
C SER A 107 3.99 4.36 8.64
N TYR A 108 5.24 4.20 9.03
CA TYR A 108 5.67 4.26 10.43
C TYR A 108 7.05 4.92 10.54
N ALA A 109 7.44 5.31 11.76
CA ALA A 109 8.73 5.94 11.99
C ALA A 109 9.87 4.91 11.93
N ALA A 110 10.95 5.23 11.19
CA ALA A 110 12.14 4.39 11.07
C ALA A 110 12.91 4.18 12.38
N THR A 111 12.55 4.88 13.46
CA THR A 111 13.16 4.73 14.79
C THR A 111 12.78 3.44 15.51
N SER A 112 11.77 2.72 14.99
CA SER A 112 11.28 1.46 15.54
C SER A 112 11.47 0.35 14.50
N PRO A 113 12.49 -0.53 14.66
CA PRO A 113 12.74 -1.62 13.71
C PRO A 113 11.62 -2.66 13.82
N THR A 114 10.70 -2.64 12.87
CA THR A 114 9.48 -3.46 12.94
C THR A 114 8.99 -3.79 11.55
N THR A 115 8.72 -5.07 11.35
CA THR A 115 8.11 -5.61 10.15
C THR A 115 6.61 -5.68 10.36
N PHE A 116 5.85 -5.01 9.51
CA PHE A 116 4.40 -5.11 9.53
C PHE A 116 3.93 -6.20 8.56
N VAL A 117 2.97 -7.01 9.01
CA VAL A 117 2.28 -7.99 8.18
C VAL A 117 0.87 -7.49 7.94
N LEU A 118 0.58 -7.13 6.69
CA LEU A 118 -0.76 -6.82 6.21
C LEU A 118 -1.33 -8.07 5.57
N GLU A 119 -2.60 -8.36 5.84
CA GLU A 119 -3.36 -9.38 5.14
C GLU A 119 -4.72 -8.84 4.77
N ILE A 120 -5.01 -8.83 3.47
CA ILE A 120 -6.29 -8.39 2.93
C ILE A 120 -7.13 -9.61 2.57
N MET A 121 -8.34 -9.66 3.12
CA MET A 121 -9.17 -10.85 3.02
C MET A 121 -10.64 -10.53 2.79
N GLY A 122 -11.33 -11.45 2.12
CA GLY A 122 -12.79 -11.45 2.04
C GLY A 122 -13.43 -11.82 3.38
N PHE A 123 -14.74 -11.64 3.46
CA PHE A 123 -15.48 -11.90 4.70
C PHE A 123 -15.47 -13.40 5.07
N GLU A 124 -15.52 -14.34 4.13
CA GLU A 124 -15.38 -15.78 4.39
C GLU A 124 -14.08 -16.14 5.10
N ASP A 125 -12.96 -15.58 4.63
CA ASP A 125 -11.63 -15.90 5.17
C ASP A 125 -11.44 -15.28 6.54
N ALA A 126 -11.91 -14.05 6.74
CA ALA A 126 -11.99 -13.43 8.06
C ALA A 126 -12.86 -14.25 9.02
N ALA A 127 -14.02 -14.75 8.56
CA ALA A 127 -14.90 -15.58 9.38
C ALA A 127 -14.20 -16.86 9.82
N ARG A 128 -13.43 -17.49 8.93
CA ARG A 128 -12.65 -18.69 9.23
C ARG A 128 -11.62 -18.44 10.33
N ILE A 129 -10.91 -17.31 10.25
CA ILE A 129 -9.95 -16.89 11.28
C ILE A 129 -10.67 -16.65 12.61
N LEU A 130 -11.77 -15.90 12.61
CA LEU A 130 -12.51 -15.55 13.82
C LEU A 130 -13.19 -16.77 14.47
N ARG A 131 -13.68 -17.73 13.68
CA ARG A 131 -14.21 -19.02 14.16
C ARG A 131 -13.12 -19.86 14.83
N LYS A 132 -11.94 -19.96 14.21
CA LYS A 132 -10.79 -20.67 14.81
C LYS A 132 -10.42 -20.09 16.19
N ARG A 133 -10.73 -18.82 16.42
CA ARG A 133 -10.52 -18.10 17.69
C ARG A 133 -11.73 -18.10 18.61
N ASN A 134 -12.80 -18.82 18.27
CA ASN A 134 -14.07 -18.84 18.99
C ASN A 134 -14.72 -17.45 19.18
N VAL A 135 -14.37 -16.47 18.33
CA VAL A 135 -14.94 -15.11 18.36
C VAL A 135 -16.32 -15.08 17.70
N LEU A 136 -16.48 -15.87 16.63
CA LEU A 136 -17.77 -16.08 15.97
C LEU A 136 -18.27 -17.49 16.31
N GLN A 137 -19.47 -17.57 16.88
CA GLN A 137 -20.15 -18.84 17.12
C GLN A 137 -20.92 -19.27 15.87
N ASP A 138 -20.79 -20.54 15.49
CA ASP A 138 -21.60 -21.14 14.44
C ASP A 138 -22.93 -21.60 15.01
N HIS A 139 -23.91 -20.72 14.98
CA HIS A 139 -25.29 -21.17 14.87
C HIS A 139 -25.58 -21.48 13.40
N GLU A 140 -25.88 -22.75 13.12
CA GLU A 140 -26.35 -23.22 11.82
C GLU A 140 -27.65 -22.49 11.48
N SER A 141 -27.62 -21.65 10.45
CA SER A 141 -28.83 -21.10 9.84
C SER A 141 -28.90 -21.58 8.39
N THR A 142 -29.87 -22.46 8.14
CA THR A 142 -30.12 -23.30 6.96
C THR A 142 -30.56 -22.53 5.69
N SER A 143 -30.10 -21.29 5.48
CA SER A 143 -30.47 -20.53 4.27
C SER A 143 -29.24 -20.03 3.53
N GLU A 144 -29.03 -20.57 2.34
CA GLU A 144 -27.88 -20.34 1.43
C GLU A 144 -27.98 -19.01 0.66
N LEU A 145 -28.66 -17.99 1.19
CA LEU A 145 -28.69 -16.70 0.50
C LEU A 145 -27.27 -16.13 0.46
N ARG A 146 -26.77 -15.89 -0.75
CA ARG A 146 -25.47 -15.23 -0.98
C ARG A 146 -25.67 -13.74 -1.17
N VAL A 147 -24.91 -12.96 -0.42
CA VAL A 147 -24.78 -11.51 -0.55
C VAL A 147 -23.49 -11.25 -1.30
N PHE A 148 -23.61 -10.58 -2.45
CA PHE A 148 -22.44 -10.16 -3.21
C PHE A 148 -21.93 -8.83 -2.66
N THR A 149 -20.64 -8.78 -2.31
CA THR A 149 -20.03 -7.57 -1.77
C THR A 149 -18.60 -7.42 -2.25
N THR A 150 -18.16 -6.19 -2.40
CA THR A 150 -16.75 -5.85 -2.64
C THR A 150 -16.03 -5.48 -1.34
N LYS A 151 -16.73 -5.48 -0.19
CA LYS A 151 -16.13 -5.18 1.11
C LYS A 151 -15.08 -6.21 1.47
N LYS A 152 -13.98 -5.74 2.04
CA LYS A 152 -12.86 -6.58 2.51
C LYS A 152 -12.46 -6.17 3.92
N LEU A 153 -11.66 -7.00 4.57
CA LEU A 153 -11.05 -6.70 5.87
C LEU A 153 -9.54 -6.67 5.70
N ILE A 154 -8.88 -5.76 6.44
CA ILE A 154 -7.43 -5.75 6.60
C ILE A 154 -7.12 -6.20 8.01
N ARG A 155 -6.24 -7.19 8.13
CA ARG A 155 -5.60 -7.54 9.40
C ARG A 155 -4.17 -7.02 9.39
N VAL A 156 -3.82 -6.26 10.42
CA VAL A 156 -2.48 -5.68 10.61
C VAL A 156 -1.84 -6.29 11.84
N ARG A 157 -0.63 -6.82 11.66
CA ARG A 157 0.23 -7.33 12.74
C ARG A 157 1.61 -6.71 12.62
N ALA A 158 2.36 -6.67 13.71
CA ALA A 158 3.69 -6.09 13.76
C ALA A 158 4.66 -7.03 14.47
N ILE A 159 5.85 -7.25 13.92
CA ILE A 159 6.91 -8.08 14.50
C ILE A 159 8.12 -7.18 14.70
N TYR A 160 8.69 -7.17 15.90
CA TYR A 160 9.92 -6.45 16.18
C TYR A 160 11.11 -7.17 15.54
N ASP A 161 11.92 -6.45 14.75
CA ASP A 161 13.03 -7.02 13.96
C ASP A 161 14.40 -6.42 14.34
N GLY A 162 14.45 -5.68 15.44
CA GLY A 162 15.66 -4.96 15.87
C GLY A 162 16.48 -5.68 16.92
N VAL A 163 17.73 -5.26 17.07
CA VAL A 163 18.52 -5.49 18.28
C VAL A 163 18.55 -4.18 19.07
N SER A 164 18.11 -4.23 20.33
CA SER A 164 18.10 -3.07 21.22
C SER A 164 18.88 -3.36 22.49
N ILE A 165 19.74 -2.41 22.88
CA ILE A 165 20.41 -2.39 24.18
C ILE A 165 19.43 -1.91 25.27
N THR A 166 18.41 -1.13 24.89
CA THR A 166 17.36 -0.69 25.80
C THR A 166 16.42 -1.86 26.11
N PRO A 167 16.21 -2.22 27.39
CA PRO A 167 15.29 -3.29 27.76
C PRO A 167 13.86 -2.95 27.35
N ASN A 168 13.08 -3.98 27.00
CA ASN A 168 11.66 -3.91 26.62
C ASN A 168 11.34 -3.08 25.36
N ARG A 169 12.32 -2.71 24.53
CA ARG A 169 12.06 -1.97 23.28
C ARG A 169 11.23 -2.77 22.28
N ASP A 170 11.35 -4.09 22.33
CA ASP A 170 10.58 -5.09 21.60
C ASP A 170 9.09 -5.20 21.99
N SER A 171 8.67 -4.51 23.05
CA SER A 171 7.27 -4.48 23.51
C SER A 171 6.68 -3.08 23.56
N GLN A 172 7.40 -2.09 23.03
CA GLN A 172 6.91 -0.72 22.96
C GLN A 172 5.81 -0.57 21.91
N VAL A 173 4.83 0.27 22.22
CA VAL A 173 3.76 0.61 21.28
C VAL A 173 4.35 1.36 20.09
N ILE A 174 4.02 0.89 18.89
CA ILE A 174 4.41 1.51 17.63
C ILE A 174 3.24 2.28 17.08
N ILE A 175 3.52 3.51 16.66
CA ILE A 175 2.56 4.39 16.02
C ILE A 175 2.74 4.26 14.50
N TYR A 176 1.64 4.01 13.79
CA TYR A 176 1.64 3.90 12.34
C TYR A 176 0.41 4.58 11.73
N ASN A 177 0.47 4.80 10.43
CA ASN A 177 -0.65 5.22 9.60
C ASN A 177 -0.94 4.10 8.60
N ILE A 178 -2.21 3.85 8.32
CA ILE A 178 -2.64 2.98 7.23
C ILE A 178 -3.27 3.83 6.13
N VAL A 179 -2.86 3.55 4.90
CA VAL A 179 -3.30 4.28 3.70
C VAL A 179 -3.89 3.28 2.72
N LEU A 180 -5.05 3.61 2.16
CA LEU A 180 -5.68 2.88 1.07
C LEU A 180 -5.73 3.80 -0.16
N GLU A 181 -5.25 3.33 -1.30
CA GLU A 181 -5.30 4.07 -2.56
C GLU A 181 -5.78 3.19 -3.71
N ASN A 182 -6.61 3.74 -4.59
CA ASN A 182 -6.92 3.13 -5.88
C ASN A 182 -5.75 3.33 -6.88
N LEU A 183 -5.40 2.25 -7.57
CA LEU A 183 -4.38 2.21 -8.61
C LEU A 183 -5.02 2.21 -10.00
N ILE A 184 -4.62 3.16 -10.84
CA ILE A 184 -5.00 3.23 -12.25
C ILE A 184 -3.74 2.89 -13.06
N TYR A 185 -3.78 1.79 -13.82
CA TYR A 185 -2.61 1.24 -14.52
C TYR A 185 -1.40 0.96 -13.61
N GLY A 186 -1.65 0.55 -12.37
CA GLY A 186 -0.61 0.29 -11.37
C GLY A 186 0.00 1.56 -10.74
N ILE A 187 -0.49 2.75 -11.10
CA ILE A 187 -0.04 4.03 -10.54
C ILE A 187 -1.11 4.56 -9.60
N PRO A 188 -0.76 5.03 -8.39
CA PRO A 188 -1.71 5.68 -7.50
C PRO A 188 -2.44 6.83 -8.17
N ARG A 189 -3.77 6.87 -8.03
CA ARG A 189 -4.61 7.91 -8.64
C ARG A 189 -4.12 9.34 -8.31
N VAL A 190 -3.61 9.54 -7.10
CA VAL A 190 -3.08 10.84 -6.66
C VAL A 190 -1.80 11.24 -7.42
N ALA A 191 -0.97 10.28 -7.83
CA ALA A 191 0.28 10.53 -8.54
C ALA A 191 0.08 11.09 -9.96
N PHE A 192 -1.07 10.84 -10.61
CA PHE A 192 -1.35 11.41 -11.93
C PHE A 192 -1.36 12.94 -11.95
N LYS A 193 -1.77 13.59 -10.85
CA LYS A 193 -1.69 15.06 -10.72
C LYS A 193 -0.24 15.54 -10.79
N LEU A 194 0.67 14.81 -10.14
CA LEU A 194 2.10 15.11 -10.14
C LEU A 194 2.71 14.85 -11.52
N ILE A 195 2.40 13.73 -12.15
CA ILE A 195 2.88 13.38 -13.50
C ILE A 195 2.46 14.45 -14.50
N PHE A 196 1.19 14.88 -14.47
CA PHE A 196 0.70 15.95 -15.33
C PHE A 196 1.46 17.26 -15.11
N LEU A 197 1.63 17.68 -13.85
CA LEU A 197 2.39 18.89 -13.52
C LEU A 197 3.84 18.82 -14.03
N LEU A 198 4.50 17.68 -13.84
CA LEU A 198 5.88 17.46 -14.28
C LEU A 198 5.98 17.46 -15.81
N GLY A 199 5.01 16.89 -16.51
CA GLY A 199 4.94 16.95 -17.97
C GLY A 199 4.80 18.39 -18.49
N VAL A 200 3.96 19.20 -17.85
CA VAL A 200 3.79 20.62 -18.22
C VAL A 200 5.07 21.42 -17.97
N THR A 201 5.71 21.25 -16.81
CA THR A 201 6.94 21.99 -16.48
C THR A 201 8.10 21.58 -17.38
N MET A 202 8.28 20.29 -17.65
CA MET A 202 9.28 19.81 -18.60
C MET A 202 9.01 20.29 -20.03
N GLY A 203 7.76 20.26 -20.48
CA GLY A 203 7.36 20.76 -21.79
C GLY A 203 7.67 22.24 -21.95
N ALA A 204 7.24 23.06 -20.98
CA ALA A 204 7.54 24.49 -20.97
C ALA A 204 9.05 24.75 -20.95
N ALA A 205 9.81 24.03 -20.12
CA ALA A 205 11.26 24.18 -20.06
C ALA A 205 11.92 23.82 -21.40
N TYR A 206 11.48 22.73 -22.04
CA TYR A 206 11.97 22.32 -23.35
C TYR A 206 11.73 23.41 -24.39
N PHE A 207 10.48 23.88 -24.55
CA PHE A 207 10.15 24.88 -25.57
C PHE A 207 10.76 26.26 -25.31
N LEU A 208 10.99 26.65 -24.06
CA LEU A 208 11.51 27.97 -23.73
C LEU A 208 13.05 28.02 -23.66
N PHE A 209 13.69 26.99 -23.09
CA PHE A 209 15.13 27.00 -22.85
C PHE A 209 15.93 26.34 -23.97
N VAL A 210 15.44 25.26 -24.60
CA VAL A 210 16.21 24.55 -25.63
C VAL A 210 16.51 25.45 -26.84
N PRO A 211 15.57 26.25 -27.39
CA PRO A 211 15.90 27.16 -28.49
C PRO A 211 16.91 28.23 -28.08
N LYS A 212 16.82 28.75 -26.86
CA LYS A 212 17.77 29.76 -26.35
C LYS A 212 19.19 29.19 -26.23
N ILE A 213 19.32 28.00 -25.66
CA ILE A 213 20.61 27.31 -25.52
C ILE A 213 21.16 26.97 -26.91
N TYR A 214 20.34 26.43 -27.81
CA TYR A 214 20.75 26.09 -29.17
C TYR A 214 21.26 27.32 -29.93
N ASN A 215 20.53 28.45 -29.87
CA ASN A 215 20.94 29.69 -30.51
C ASN A 215 22.22 30.27 -29.90
N ALA A 216 22.41 30.15 -28.58
CA ALA A 216 23.64 30.60 -27.92
C ALA A 216 24.85 29.76 -28.34
N LEU A 217 24.70 28.43 -28.38
CA LEU A 217 25.75 27.52 -28.84
C LEU A 217 26.12 27.77 -30.30
N ARG A 218 25.12 27.96 -31.18
CA ARG A 218 25.34 28.27 -32.59
C ARG A 218 26.18 29.53 -32.78
N LYS A 219 25.91 30.60 -32.03
CA LYS A 219 26.70 31.84 -32.07
C LYS A 219 28.17 31.61 -31.69
N VAL A 220 28.42 30.83 -30.64
CA VAL A 220 29.79 30.52 -30.18
C VAL A 220 30.57 29.72 -31.23
N VAL A 221 29.90 28.79 -31.92
CA VAL A 221 30.51 28.00 -33.00
C VAL A 221 30.86 28.89 -34.21
N GLU A 222 29.92 29.72 -34.67
CA GLU A 222 30.13 30.64 -35.80
C GLU A 222 31.23 31.68 -35.53
N GLU A 223 31.36 32.17 -34.29
CA GLU A 223 32.45 33.07 -33.89
C GLU A 223 33.82 32.39 -33.90
N LYS A 224 33.88 31.09 -33.61
CA LYS A 224 35.12 30.33 -33.65
C LYS A 224 35.59 30.08 -35.07
N GLU A 225 34.67 29.69 -35.97
CA GLU A 225 34.98 29.48 -37.39
C GLU A 225 35.48 30.75 -38.09
N LYS A 226 35.04 31.95 -37.66
CA LYS A 226 35.52 33.22 -38.21
C LYS A 226 36.93 33.62 -37.75
N LYS A 227 37.47 32.98 -36.72
CA LYS A 227 38.80 33.28 -36.16
C LYS A 227 39.89 32.34 -36.68
N GLU A 228 39.51 31.26 -37.36
CA GLU A 228 40.41 30.34 -38.09
C GLU A 228 40.53 30.79 -39.55
#